data_AF-A0A920TCC6-F1
#
_entry.id   AF-A0A920TCC6-F1
#
_cell.length_a   1.000
_cell.length_b   1.000
_cell.length_c   1.000
_cell.angle_alpha   90.00
_cell.angle_beta   90.00
_cell.angle_gamma   90.00
#
_symmetry.space_group_name_H-M   'P 1'
#
loop_
_entity.id
_entity.type
_entity.pdbx_description
1 polymer ?
#
loop_
_entity_poly.entity_id
_entity_poly.type
_entity_poly.pdbx_seq_one_letter_code
_entity_poly.pdbx_strand_id
1 'polypeptide(L)' 'MRFALCLLLILATDTGSATADDWPQFRGMGGRGLAESSRSLPTEMGPDSEHIAWKIAFPPALSPPVFTASGCF' A
#
# COMPACT_ATOMS: atom_id res chain seq x y z
N MET A 1 5.49 2.02 38.50
CA MET A 1 5.87 2.97 37.43
C MET A 1 6.71 2.31 36.32
N ARG A 2 7.81 1.59 36.62
CA ARG A 2 8.63 0.90 35.61
C ARG A 2 7.88 -0.17 34.78
N PHE A 3 7.06 -0.99 35.44
CA PHE A 3 6.26 -2.04 34.78
C PHE A 3 5.22 -1.49 33.79
N ALA A 4 4.55 -0.39 34.16
CA ALA A 4 3.57 0.28 33.31
C ALA A 4 4.24 0.89 32.07
N LEU A 5 5.44 1.45 32.22
CA LEU A 5 6.22 2.00 31.11
C LEU A 5 6.66 0.91 30.12
N CYS A 6 7.12 -0.24 30.64
CA CYS A 6 7.48 -1.39 29.80
C CYS A 6 6.28 -1.94 29.02
N LEU A 7 5.10 -2.03 29.65
CA LEU A 7 3.88 -2.49 28.99
C LEU A 7 3.43 -1.53 27.87
N LEU A 8 3.57 -0.22 28.11
CA LEU A 8 3.23 0.83 27.14
C LEU A 8 4.19 0.83 25.93
N LEU A 9 5.46 0.52 26.16
CA LEU A 9 6.46 0.34 25.10
C LEU A 9 6.18 -0.90 24.23
N ILE A 10 5.71 -2.00 24.81
CA ILE A 10 5.37 -3.24 24.07
C ILE A 10 4.11 -3.06 23.22
N LEU A 11 3.12 -2.27 23.68
CA LEU A 11 1.92 -1.97 22.90
C LEU A 11 2.19 -1.01 21.73
N ALA A 12 3.24 -0.18 21.82
CA ALA A 12 3.57 0.78 20.77
C ALA A 12 4.26 0.15 19.54
N THR A 13 4.71 -1.12 19.62
CA THR A 13 5.38 -1.81 18.50
C THR A 13 4.42 -2.50 17.54
N ASP A 14 3.11 -2.43 17.77
CA ASP A 14 2.11 -2.96 16.83
C ASP A 14 1.88 -1.97 15.67
N THR A 15 2.97 -1.66 14.95
CA THR A 15 2.90 -1.04 13.63
C THR A 15 2.37 -2.11 12.69
N GLY A 16 1.05 -2.17 12.52
CA GLY A 16 0.38 -3.09 11.60
C GLY A 16 1.14 -3.13 10.28
N SER A 17 1.71 -4.30 9.96
CA SER A 17 2.43 -4.52 8.72
C SER A 17 1.44 -4.41 7.58
N ALA A 18 1.33 -3.23 6.98
CA ALA A 18 0.66 -3.06 5.71
C ALA A 18 1.57 -3.63 4.62
N THR A 19 1.64 -4.97 4.53
CA THR A 19 2.28 -5.62 3.39
C THR A 19 1.37 -5.36 2.18
N ALA A 20 1.80 -4.47 1.29
CA ALA A 20 1.20 -4.45 -0.04
C ALA A 20 1.54 -5.79 -0.70
N ASP A 21 0.50 -6.54 -1.10
CA ASP A 21 0.70 -7.80 -1.83
C ASP A 21 1.41 -7.50 -3.15
N ASP A 22 2.33 -8.39 -3.55
CA ASP A 22 3.08 -8.23 -4.80
C ASP A 22 2.16 -8.11 -6.01
N TRP A 23 2.45 -7.15 -6.90
CA TRP A 23 1.73 -6.95 -8.18
C TRP A 23 2.71 -7.11 -9.36
N PRO A 24 3.23 -8.33 -9.59
CA PRO A 24 4.44 -8.53 -10.39
C PRO A 24 4.24 -8.37 -11.91
N GLN A 25 3.00 -8.21 -12.39
CA GLN A 25 2.69 -8.15 -13.81
C GLN A 25 1.43 -7.35 -14.11
N PHE A 26 1.17 -7.09 -15.40
CA PHE A 26 -0.07 -6.46 -15.84
C PHE A 26 -1.27 -7.28 -15.35
N ARG A 27 -2.21 -6.61 -14.67
CA ARG A 27 -3.36 -7.23 -13.99
C ARG A 27 -3.00 -8.17 -12.82
N GLY A 28 -1.81 -8.03 -12.23
CA GLY A 28 -1.45 -8.72 -10.99
C GLY A 28 -1.29 -10.23 -11.16
N MET A 29 -1.29 -10.96 -10.05
CA MET A 29 -1.05 -12.41 -10.02
C MET A 29 -1.98 -13.17 -10.97
N GLY A 30 -1.40 -13.90 -11.92
CA GLY A 30 -2.15 -14.67 -12.92
C GLY A 30 -2.96 -13.83 -13.92
N GLY A 31 -2.78 -12.51 -13.97
CA GLY A 31 -3.40 -11.61 -14.94
C GLY A 31 -4.89 -11.35 -14.73
N ARG A 32 -5.43 -11.62 -13.54
CA ARG A 32 -6.88 -11.53 -13.24
C ARG A 32 -7.39 -10.09 -13.08
N GLY A 33 -6.52 -9.18 -12.65
CA GLY A 33 -6.84 -7.76 -12.42
C GLY A 33 -7.59 -7.53 -11.11
N LEU A 34 -7.42 -8.42 -10.14
CA LEU A 34 -8.08 -8.35 -8.85
C LEU A 34 -7.02 -8.23 -7.75
N ALA A 35 -7.28 -7.36 -6.78
CA ALA A 35 -6.53 -7.34 -5.54
C ALA A 35 -6.90 -8.59 -4.71
N GLU A 36 -5.88 -9.24 -4.14
CA GLU A 36 -6.07 -10.40 -3.27
C GLU A 36 -6.42 -9.97 -1.83
N SER A 37 -6.18 -8.70 -1.48
CA SER A 37 -6.47 -8.17 -0.15
C SER A 37 -7.98 -8.10 0.11
N SER A 38 -8.39 -8.50 1.31
CA SER A 38 -9.77 -8.32 1.82
C SER A 38 -10.06 -6.90 2.33
N ARG A 39 -9.10 -5.97 2.20
CA ARG A 39 -9.25 -4.60 2.65
C ARG A 39 -10.25 -3.85 1.78
N SER A 40 -11.18 -3.15 2.42
CA SER A 40 -12.11 -2.26 1.71
C SER A 40 -11.32 -1.16 0.99
N LEU A 41 -11.59 -1.02 -0.30
CA LEU A 41 -11.04 0.08 -1.10
C LEU A 41 -11.79 1.38 -0.77
N PRO A 42 -11.13 2.54 -0.86
CA PRO A 42 -11.81 3.82 -0.74
C PRO A 42 -12.95 3.92 -1.75
N THR A 43 -14.10 4.39 -1.29
CA THR A 43 -15.27 4.65 -2.14
C THR A 43 -15.18 5.99 -2.87
N GLU A 44 -14.34 6.91 -2.36
CA GLU A 44 -14.11 8.22 -2.94
C GLU A 44 -12.70 8.30 -3.56
N MET A 45 -12.65 8.33 -4.89
CA MET A 45 -11.42 8.42 -5.67
C MET A 45 -11.42 9.72 -6.47
N GLY A 46 -10.29 10.44 -6.46
CA GLY A 46 -10.15 11.70 -7.21
C GLY A 46 -8.86 12.44 -6.86
N PRO A 47 -8.46 13.44 -7.66
CA PRO A 47 -7.22 14.20 -7.46
C PRO A 47 -7.22 15.01 -6.16
N ASP A 48 -8.39 15.28 -5.59
CA ASP A 48 -8.60 16.03 -4.35
C ASP A 48 -9.05 15.12 -3.18
N SER A 49 -9.02 13.80 -3.36
CA SER A 49 -9.42 12.85 -2.32
C SER A 49 -8.44 12.89 -1.14
N GLU A 50 -8.98 12.83 0.08
CA GLU A 50 -8.20 12.68 1.30
C GLU A 50 -7.49 11.32 1.40
N HIS A 51 -7.87 10.35 0.57
CA HIS A 51 -7.31 9.01 0.54
C HIS A 51 -6.08 8.87 -0.38
N ILE A 52 -5.53 9.96 -0.90
CA ILE A 52 -4.28 9.94 -1.68
C ILE A 52 -3.10 9.69 -0.74
N ALA A 53 -2.52 8.49 -0.83
CA ALA A 53 -1.30 8.15 -0.09
C ALA A 53 -0.07 8.91 -0.63
N TRP A 54 0.06 9.02 -1.96
CA TRP A 54 1.16 9.72 -2.62
C TRP A 54 0.81 10.06 -4.08
N LYS A 55 1.53 11.01 -4.66
CA LYS A 55 1.47 11.33 -6.10
C LYS A 55 2.83 11.82 -6.59
N ILE A 56 3.12 11.59 -7.87
CA ILE A 56 4.31 12.09 -8.54
C ILE A 56 3.94 12.66 -9.91
N ALA A 57 4.65 13.68 -10.37
CA ALA A 57 4.53 14.15 -11.74
C ALA A 57 5.06 13.07 -12.69
N PHE A 58 4.22 12.61 -13.62
CA PHE A 58 4.58 11.54 -14.56
C PHE A 58 4.87 12.14 -15.94
N PRO A 59 6.01 11.81 -16.58
CA PRO A 59 6.30 12.29 -17.93
C PRO A 59 5.37 11.64 -18.96
N PRO A 60 5.03 12.33 -20.06
CA PRO A 60 4.19 11.75 -21.10
C PRO A 60 4.90 10.57 -21.80
N ALA A 61 4.14 9.49 -22.05
CA ALA A 61 4.51 8.32 -22.88
C ALA A 61 5.31 7.16 -22.25
N LEU A 62 4.84 6.59 -21.13
CA LEU A 62 5.31 5.28 -20.62
C LEU A 62 4.15 4.32 -20.34
N SER A 63 4.44 3.01 -20.46
CA SER A 63 3.55 1.89 -20.12
C SER A 63 3.09 1.94 -18.64
N PRO A 64 1.95 1.32 -18.29
CA PRO A 64 1.46 1.31 -16.90
C PRO A 64 2.49 0.66 -15.96
N PRO A 65 2.61 1.16 -14.71
CA PRO A 65 3.65 0.74 -13.79
C PRO A 65 3.47 -0.70 -13.29
N VAL A 66 4.59 -1.36 -12.97
CA VAL A 66 4.65 -2.66 -12.30
C VAL A 66 5.28 -2.49 -10.92
N PHE A 67 4.66 -3.06 -9.88
CA PHE A 67 5.15 -2.95 -8.50
C PHE A 67 5.69 -4.29 -8.01
N THR A 68 6.89 -4.28 -7.43
CA THR A 68 7.53 -5.42 -6.78
C THR A 68 8.08 -4.99 -5.42
N ALA A 69 8.40 -5.94 -4.55
CA ALA A 69 9.05 -5.66 -3.27
C ALA A 69 10.33 -4.80 -3.37
N SER A 70 11.02 -4.78 -4.51
CA SER A 70 12.22 -3.96 -4.75
C SER A 70 11.94 -2.57 -5.36
N GLY A 71 10.69 -2.25 -5.73
CA GLY A 71 10.31 -0.94 -6.26
C GLY A 71 9.26 -0.95 -7.37
N CYS A 72 8.97 0.24 -7.89
CA CYS A 72 8.10 0.50 -9.03
C CYS A 72 8.93 0.61 -10.32
N PHE A 73 8.51 -0.07 -11.37
CA PHE A 73 9.12 -0.03 -12.72
C PHE A 73 8.14 0.52 -13.76
#